data_AF-W7AC76-F1
#
_entry.id   AF-W7AC76-F1
#
_cell.length_a   1.000
_cell.length_b   1.000
_cell.length_c   1.000
_cell.angle_alpha   90.00
_cell.angle_beta   90.00
_cell.angle_gamma   90.00
#
_symmetry.space_group_name_H-M   'P 1'
#
loop_
_entity.id
_entity.type
_entity.pdbx_description
1 polymer ?
#
loop_
_entity_poly.entity_id
_entity_poly.type
_entity_poly.pdbx_seq_one_letter_code
_entity_poly.pdbx_strand_id
1 'polypeptide(L)' 'MADILRKCLKDPYSDIALERSKMHLRETIYKDGKPISQELHEEFQKAFKSLRNSKE' A
#
# COMPACT_ATOMS: atom_id res chain seq x y z
N MET A 1 -5.58 0.75 -10.26
CA MET A 1 -6.50 0.14 -11.24
C MET A 1 -7.03 -1.22 -10.78
N ALA A 2 -6.16 -2.19 -10.42
CA ALA A 2 -6.61 -3.51 -9.97
C ALA A 2 -7.53 -3.50 -8.72
N ASP A 3 -7.37 -2.54 -7.80
CA ASP A 3 -8.26 -2.39 -6.64
C ASP A 3 -9.71 -2.07 -7.01
N ILE A 4 -9.90 -1.25 -8.05
CA ILE A 4 -11.24 -0.91 -8.58
C ILE A 4 -11.86 -2.15 -9.19
N LEU A 5 -11.09 -2.91 -9.98
CA LEU A 5 -11.57 -4.14 -10.59
C LEU A 5 -12.05 -5.17 -9.55
N ARG A 6 -11.32 -5.32 -8.43
CA ARG A 6 -11.72 -6.23 -7.34
C ARG A 6 -13.05 -5.84 -6.70
N LYS A 7 -13.30 -4.54 -6.56
CA LYS A 7 -14.58 -3.99 -6.05
C LYS A 7 -15.74 -4.17 -7.03
N CYS A 8 -15.46 -4.38 -8.32
CA CYS A 8 -16.49 -4.63 -9.34
C CYS A 8 -16.84 -6.13 -9.49
N LEU A 9 -16.18 -7.03 -8.76
CA LEU A 9 -16.53 -8.45 -8.75
C LEU A 9 -17.83 -8.67 -7.97
N LYS A 10 -18.53 -9.76 -8.29
CA LYS A 10 -19.71 -10.19 -7.53
C LYS A 10 -19.30 -10.89 -6.23
N ASP A 11 -20.08 -10.73 -5.17
CA ASP A 11 -19.89 -11.50 -3.94
C ASP A 11 -20.15 -13.00 -4.17
N PRO A 12 -19.35 -13.90 -3.54
CA PRO A 12 -18.33 -13.63 -2.52
C PRO A 12 -16.91 -13.37 -3.09
N TYR A 13 -16.75 -13.30 -4.41
CA TYR A 13 -15.43 -13.18 -5.03
C TYR A 13 -14.76 -11.83 -4.82
N SER A 14 -15.56 -10.76 -4.65
CA SER A 14 -15.03 -9.45 -4.27
C SER A 14 -14.35 -9.52 -2.91
N ASP A 15 -15.02 -10.06 -1.90
CA ASP A 15 -14.48 -10.22 -0.54
C ASP A 15 -13.19 -11.04 -0.54
N ILE A 16 -13.18 -12.19 -1.22
CA ILE A 16 -11.99 -13.05 -1.30
C ILE A 16 -10.82 -12.30 -1.96
N ALA A 17 -11.09 -11.57 -3.03
CA ALA A 17 -10.06 -10.84 -3.76
C ALA A 17 -9.53 -9.63 -2.97
N LEU A 18 -10.40 -8.93 -2.24
CA LEU A 18 -10.03 -7.82 -1.36
C LEU A 18 -9.20 -8.31 -0.18
N GLU A 19 -9.58 -9.44 0.43
CA GLU A 19 -8.84 -10.03 1.55
C GLU A 19 -7.41 -10.41 1.15
N ARG A 20 -7.25 -11.07 0.00
CA ARG A 20 -5.94 -11.41 -0.57
C ARG A 20 -5.08 -10.19 -0.92
N SER A 21 -5.69 -9.02 -1.04
CA SER A 21 -5.03 -7.78 -1.44
C SER A 21 -4.68 -6.87 -0.28
N LYS A 22 -5.01 -7.25 0.97
CA LYS A 22 -4.59 -6.52 2.16
C LYS A 22 -3.06 -6.51 2.27
N MET A 23 -2.51 -5.40 2.75
CA MET A 23 -1.07 -5.19 2.85
C MET A 23 -0.72 -4.80 4.29
N HIS A 24 0.44 -5.24 4.77
CA HIS A 24 0.99 -4.81 6.06
C HIS A 24 2.51 -4.75 5.93
N LEU A 25 3.01 -3.60 5.48
CA LEU A 25 4.43 -3.37 5.21
C LEU A 25 4.96 -2.24 6.09
N ARG A 26 6.17 -2.40 6.62
CA ARG A 26 6.88 -1.32 7.32
C ARG A 26 8.06 -0.87 6.48
N GLU A 27 8.03 0.37 6.05
CA GLU A 27 9.12 1.03 5.34
C GLU A 27 10.04 1.70 6.37
N THR A 28 11.36 1.55 6.18
CA THR A 28 12.36 2.29 6.96
C THR A 28 13.38 2.87 6.01
N ILE A 29 13.46 4.21 5.97
CA ILE A 29 14.41 4.92 5.14
C ILE A 29 15.68 5.13 5.94
N TYR A 30 16.82 4.76 5.36
CA TYR A 30 18.14 4.95 5.95
C TYR A 30 18.92 6.02 5.19
N LYS A 31 19.68 6.83 5.93
CA LYS A 31 20.67 7.77 5.38
C LYS A 31 21.95 7.63 6.20
N ASP A 32 23.08 7.44 5.54
CA ASP A 32 24.39 7.25 6.17
C ASP A 32 24.40 6.10 7.21
N GLY A 33 23.69 5.01 6.92
CA GLY A 33 23.58 3.84 7.80
C GLY A 33 22.68 4.03 9.03
N LYS A 34 22.05 5.19 9.21
CA LYS A 34 21.12 5.48 10.31
C LYS A 34 19.68 5.57 9.78
N PRO A 35 18.68 5.02 10.51
CA PRO A 35 17.29 5.16 10.12
C PRO A 35 16.84 6.61 10.33
N ILE A 36 16.23 7.21 9.31
CA ILE A 36 15.73 8.60 9.33
C ILE A 36 14.21 8.69 9.33
N SER A 37 13.52 7.67 8.82
CA SER A 37 12.06 7.61 8.80
C SER A 37 11.58 6.17 8.89
N GLN A 38 10.45 5.96 9.55
CA GLN A 38 9.76 4.69 9.64
C GLN A 38 8.27 4.92 9.43
N GLU A 39 7.68 4.24 8.45
CA GLU A 39 6.27 4.36 8.12
C GLU A 39 5.63 2.98 7.98
N LEU A 40 4.44 2.81 8.56
CA LEU A 40 3.65 1.60 8.42
C LEU A 40 2.59 1.81 7.34
N HIS A 41 2.62 0.95 6.33
CA HIS A 41 1.74 0.97 5.18
C HIS A 41 0.76 -0.20 5.21
N GLU A 42 -0.49 0.10 5.57
CA GLU A 42 -1.58 -0.89 5.60
C GLU A 42 -2.45 -0.87 4.33
N GLU A 43 -2.37 0.22 3.56
CA GLU A 43 -3.12 0.40 2.33
C GLU A 43 -2.17 0.75 1.18
N PHE A 44 -2.35 0.07 0.06
CA PHE A 44 -1.58 0.34 -1.16
C PHE A 44 -1.65 1.82 -1.58
N GLN A 45 -2.82 2.46 -1.46
CA GLN A 45 -2.97 3.87 -1.85
C GLN A 45 -2.16 4.83 -0.97
N LYS A 46 -2.00 4.52 0.32
CA LYS A 46 -1.22 5.35 1.25
C LYS A 46 0.28 5.22 0.93
N ALA A 47 0.75 4.00 0.66
CA ALA A 47 2.14 3.73 0.29
C ALA A 47 2.61 4.43 -1.01
N PHE A 48 1.73 4.57 -2.00
CA PHE A 48 2.11 5.21 -3.27
C PHE A 48 1.87 6.73 -3.30
N LYS A 49 1.10 7.28 -2.35
CA LYS A 49 0.95 8.74 -2.22
C LYS A 49 2.22 9.38 -1.67
N SER A 50 2.88 8.76 -0.70
CA SER A 50 4.17 9.26 -0.17
C SER A 50 5.24 9.35 -1.27
N LEU A 51 5.29 8.36 -2.18
CA LEU A 51 6.20 8.35 -3.32
C LEU A 51 6.00 9.53 -4.29
N ARG A 52 4.77 10.00 -4.46
CA ARG A 52 4.45 11.09 -5.41
C ARG A 52 4.89 12.45 -4.88
N ASN A 53 4.77 12.67 -3.57
CA ASN A 53 5.19 13.91 -2.91
C ASN A 53 6.72 14.06 -2.80
N SER A 54 7.49 12.98 -2.99
CA SER A 54 8.96 13.01 -2.97
C SER A 54 9.59 13.39 -4.33
N LYS A 55 8.78 13.59 -5.39
CA LYS A 55 9.26 13.91 -6.75
C LYS A 55 8.93 15.32 -7.23
N GLU A 56 8.37 16.18 -6.36
CA GLU A 56 8.35 17.64 -6.53
C GLU A 56 9.51 18.27 -5.76
#